data_AF-A0A519XWD9-F1
#
_entry.id   AF-A0A519XWD9-F1
#
_cell.length_a   1.000
_cell.length_b   1.000
_cell.length_c   1.000
_cell.angle_alpha   90.00
_cell.angle_beta   90.00
_cell.angle_gamma   90.00
#
_symmetry.space_group_name_H-M   'P 1'
#
loop_
_entity.id
_entity.type
_entity.pdbx_description
1 polymer ?
#
loop_
_entity_poly.entity_id
_entity_poly.type
_entity_poly.pdbx_seq_one_letter_code
_entity_poly.pdbx_strand_id
1 'polypeptide(L)'
;MKLTVVFIFITCFHISAKSYSQSINLSGKNISLEKALTLISEQSGHYLFYKYNEVKEATPVTLNLKNASLAKALQEILRDQPFTFSIEQKTIVVTKVKAAVKAVVPIDIRGKVLGEKSLPLPGAGIRVKNGSQTATTDSDGNFSLNNLPENAVLVVSYVGYVTKEIAVGNRTTVTITLVEDAANLNTLVVVGYGKQERKDITGSISSINSQKIKDQPVVSLDNAMAGQMAGVQVSQSTGAPGGGSTVRVRGAGSLSAGNEPLYVVDGFPVTNDYNQRNNPLATINPADIDNIQVLKDASATAIYGSRGSNGVVIITTKSGKSGASKIDFSLNTGVQQVERTL
;
A
#
# COMPACT_ATOMS: atom_id res chain seq x y z
N MET A 1 -17.40 -82.43 42.91
CA MET A 1 -16.64 -81.21 42.51
C MET A 1 -16.03 -81.25 41.10
N LYS A 2 -16.13 -82.34 40.31
CA LYS A 2 -15.49 -82.42 38.97
C LYS A 2 -16.41 -82.06 37.78
N LEU A 3 -17.74 -82.13 37.93
CA LEU A 3 -18.69 -81.84 36.83
C LEU A 3 -19.12 -80.37 36.75
N THR A 4 -19.13 -79.66 37.88
CA THR A 4 -19.54 -78.24 37.96
C THR A 4 -18.57 -77.31 37.23
N VAL A 5 -17.28 -77.64 37.23
CA VAL A 5 -16.25 -76.88 36.49
C VAL A 5 -16.47 -77.00 34.98
N VAL A 6 -16.85 -78.18 34.49
CA VAL A 6 -17.09 -78.41 33.05
C VAL A 6 -18.32 -77.65 32.56
N PHE A 7 -19.40 -77.61 33.36
CA PHE A 7 -20.59 -76.83 33.01
C PHE A 7 -20.35 -75.32 33.01
N ILE A 8 -19.52 -74.80 33.93
CA ILE A 8 -19.13 -73.38 33.95
C ILE A 8 -18.22 -73.04 32.76
N PHE A 9 -17.33 -73.96 32.36
CA PHE A 9 -16.44 -73.73 31.22
C PHE A 9 -17.21 -73.67 29.88
N ILE A 10 -18.23 -74.51 29.72
CA ILE A 10 -19.06 -74.56 28.50
C ILE A 10 -19.96 -73.31 28.39
N THR A 11 -20.53 -72.81 29.50
CA THR A 11 -21.37 -71.61 29.47
C THR A 11 -20.56 -70.32 29.22
N CYS A 12 -19.31 -70.25 29.69
CA CYS A 12 -18.42 -69.12 29.36
C CYS A 12 -17.97 -69.08 27.89
N PHE A 13 -17.98 -70.22 27.17
CA PHE A 13 -17.57 -70.30 25.76
C PHE A 13 -18.68 -69.96 24.75
N HIS A 14 -19.90 -69.66 25.20
CA HIS A 14 -21.00 -69.25 24.30
C HIS A 14 -21.20 -67.73 24.21
N ILE A 15 -20.32 -66.93 24.81
CA ILE A 15 -20.32 -65.47 24.66
C ILE A 15 -19.62 -65.12 23.33
N SER A 16 -20.35 -65.29 22.23
CA SER A 16 -19.99 -64.67 20.95
C SER A 16 -20.58 -63.26 20.94
N ALA A 17 -19.78 -62.27 21.32
CA ALA A 17 -20.14 -60.88 21.14
C ALA A 17 -20.06 -60.55 19.64
N LYS A 18 -21.20 -60.57 18.94
CA LYS A 18 -21.33 -59.84 17.67
C LYS A 18 -21.21 -58.36 17.98
N SER A 19 -19.99 -57.84 17.94
CA SER A 19 -19.75 -56.41 17.98
C SER A 19 -20.53 -55.78 16.83
N TYR A 20 -21.47 -54.88 17.14
CA TYR A 20 -22.11 -53.99 16.17
C TYR A 20 -21.06 -52.99 15.67
N SER A 21 -20.08 -53.48 14.92
CA SER A 21 -19.23 -52.61 14.11
C SER A 21 -20.07 -52.15 12.94
N GLN A 22 -20.51 -50.90 12.97
CA GLN A 22 -21.13 -50.27 11.80
C GLN A 22 -20.10 -50.30 10.67
N SER A 23 -20.33 -51.20 9.73
CA SER A 23 -19.51 -51.40 8.56
C SER A 23 -19.84 -50.33 7.51
N ILE A 24 -18.89 -49.44 7.23
CA ILE A 24 -19.06 -48.41 6.22
C ILE A 24 -18.66 -48.97 4.86
N ASN A 25 -19.56 -48.83 3.90
CA ASN A 25 -19.35 -49.18 2.51
C ASN A 25 -19.48 -47.92 1.65
N LEU A 26 -18.37 -47.47 1.07
CA LEU A 26 -18.36 -46.26 0.25
C LEU A 26 -17.46 -46.50 -0.97
N SER A 27 -18.03 -46.43 -2.15
CA SER A 27 -17.30 -46.56 -3.41
C SER A 27 -17.66 -45.40 -4.32
N GLY A 28 -16.64 -44.68 -4.80
CA GLY A 28 -16.82 -43.73 -5.89
C GLY A 28 -15.55 -42.97 -6.23
N LYS A 29 -15.56 -42.41 -7.43
CA LYS A 29 -14.47 -41.61 -7.99
C LYS A 29 -14.85 -40.13 -7.94
N ASN A 30 -13.92 -39.28 -7.51
CA ASN A 30 -14.06 -37.83 -7.53
C ASN A 30 -15.29 -37.31 -6.76
N ILE A 31 -15.55 -37.84 -5.56
CA ILE A 31 -16.65 -37.39 -4.69
C ILE A 31 -16.18 -36.17 -3.89
N SER A 32 -17.01 -35.13 -3.75
CA SER A 32 -16.69 -34.00 -2.87
C SER A 32 -16.53 -34.46 -1.42
N LEU A 33 -15.58 -33.88 -0.69
CA LEU A 33 -15.33 -34.25 0.72
C LEU A 33 -16.61 -34.11 1.57
N GLU A 34 -17.37 -33.04 1.34
CA GLU A 34 -18.69 -32.83 1.96
C GLU A 34 -19.62 -34.03 1.76
N LYS A 35 -19.81 -34.46 0.51
CA LYS A 35 -20.70 -35.57 0.18
C LYS A 35 -20.21 -36.88 0.79
N ALA A 36 -18.90 -37.12 0.79
CA ALA A 36 -18.31 -38.31 1.38
C ALA A 36 -18.51 -38.37 2.90
N LEU A 37 -18.33 -37.24 3.61
CA LEU A 37 -18.57 -37.13 5.05
C LEU A 37 -20.05 -37.31 5.40
N THR A 38 -20.96 -36.72 4.61
CA THR A 38 -22.41 -36.89 4.81
C THR A 38 -22.82 -38.35 4.66
N LEU A 39 -22.36 -39.05 3.62
CA LEU A 39 -22.65 -40.48 3.42
C LEU A 39 -22.11 -41.35 4.57
N ILE A 40 -20.93 -41.02 5.09
CA ILE A 40 -20.37 -41.69 6.29
C ILE A 40 -21.25 -41.43 7.52
N SER A 41 -21.71 -40.20 7.71
CA SER A 41 -22.57 -39.83 8.84
C SER A 41 -23.92 -40.55 8.80
N GLU A 42 -24.51 -40.69 7.61
CA GLU A 42 -25.77 -41.41 7.39
C GLU A 42 -25.62 -42.91 7.66
N GLN A 43 -24.56 -43.55 7.16
CA GLN A 43 -24.32 -44.98 7.37
C GLN A 43 -23.94 -45.31 8.82
N SER A 44 -23.25 -44.40 9.51
CA SER A 44 -22.84 -44.58 10.90
C SER A 44 -23.87 -44.06 11.92
N GLY A 45 -24.90 -43.33 11.49
CA GLY A 45 -25.86 -42.70 12.40
C GLY A 45 -25.25 -41.70 13.38
N HIS A 46 -24.08 -41.12 13.05
CA HIS A 46 -23.43 -40.07 13.82
C HIS A 46 -23.80 -38.69 13.28
N TYR A 47 -23.86 -37.69 14.15
CA TYR A 47 -23.97 -36.30 13.74
C TYR A 47 -22.64 -35.82 13.18
N LEU A 48 -22.68 -35.00 12.15
CA LEU A 48 -21.49 -34.47 11.50
C LEU A 48 -21.40 -32.96 11.74
N PHE A 49 -20.28 -32.50 12.29
CA PHE A 49 -19.99 -31.10 12.53
C PHE A 49 -18.67 -30.70 11.86
N TYR A 50 -18.73 -29.70 11.00
CA TYR A 50 -17.58 -29.11 10.33
C TYR A 50 -17.89 -27.67 9.94
N LYS A 51 -16.84 -26.92 9.60
CA LYS A 51 -17.00 -25.57 9.03
C LYS A 51 -17.16 -25.68 7.52
N TYR A 52 -18.32 -25.24 7.03
CA TYR A 52 -18.69 -25.31 5.61
C TYR A 52 -17.62 -24.73 4.67
N ASN A 53 -17.14 -23.52 4.95
CA ASN A 53 -16.14 -22.85 4.11
C ASN A 53 -14.81 -23.61 4.05
N GLU A 54 -14.42 -24.32 5.11
CA GLU A 54 -13.16 -25.06 5.15
C GLU A 54 -13.27 -26.37 4.33
N VAL A 55 -14.41 -27.07 4.40
CA VAL A 55 -14.63 -28.36 3.72
C VAL A 55 -15.02 -28.19 2.25
N LYS A 56 -15.64 -27.07 1.86
CA LYS A 56 -16.00 -26.79 0.46
C LYS A 56 -14.79 -26.61 -0.46
N GLU A 57 -13.71 -26.06 0.07
CA GLU A 57 -12.43 -25.84 -0.66
C GLU A 57 -11.54 -27.10 -0.71
N ALA A 58 -11.99 -28.19 -0.09
CA ALA A 58 -11.24 -29.43 0.02
C ALA A 58 -11.17 -30.18 -1.32
N THR A 59 -10.10 -30.96 -1.50
CA THR A 59 -9.93 -31.76 -2.71
C THR A 59 -10.94 -32.91 -2.76
N PRO A 60 -11.53 -33.21 -3.94
CA PRO A 60 -12.37 -34.38 -4.10
C PRO A 60 -11.60 -35.67 -3.80
N VAL A 61 -12.29 -36.65 -3.21
CA VAL A 61 -11.73 -37.93 -2.79
C VAL A 61 -12.19 -39.06 -3.70
N THR A 62 -11.30 -40.00 -3.98
CA THR A 62 -11.60 -41.25 -4.70
C THR A 62 -11.31 -42.42 -3.78
N LEU A 63 -12.34 -43.18 -3.43
CA LEU A 63 -12.25 -44.19 -2.39
C LEU A 63 -13.07 -45.43 -2.75
N ASN A 64 -12.58 -46.58 -2.30
CA ASN A 64 -13.28 -47.87 -2.37
C ASN A 64 -13.15 -48.58 -1.03
N LEU A 65 -14.07 -48.27 -0.12
CA LEU A 65 -14.15 -48.82 1.22
C LEU A 65 -15.21 -49.92 1.25
N LYS A 66 -14.79 -51.13 1.62
CA LYS A 66 -15.66 -52.27 1.90
C LYS A 66 -15.48 -52.70 3.34
N ASN A 67 -16.57 -52.73 4.09
CA ASN A 67 -16.62 -53.15 5.49
C ASN A 67 -15.57 -52.44 6.37
N ALA A 68 -15.44 -51.12 6.20
CA ALA A 68 -14.51 -50.31 6.98
C ALA A 68 -15.15 -49.82 8.28
N SER A 69 -14.40 -49.84 9.39
CA SER A 69 -14.83 -49.15 10.62
C SER A 69 -14.89 -47.63 10.41
N LEU A 70 -15.76 -46.92 11.14
CA LEU A 70 -15.89 -45.46 11.08
C LEU A 70 -14.55 -44.72 11.14
N ALA A 71 -13.70 -45.02 12.13
CA ALA A 71 -12.41 -44.38 12.28
C ALA A 71 -11.49 -44.60 11.05
N LYS A 72 -11.46 -45.83 10.53
CA LYS A 72 -10.69 -46.17 9.33
C LYS A 72 -11.23 -45.47 8.08
N ALA A 73 -12.55 -45.36 7.94
CA ALA A 73 -13.16 -44.64 6.82
C ALA A 73 -12.76 -43.16 6.84
N LEU A 74 -12.91 -42.48 7.99
CA LEU A 74 -12.52 -41.09 8.17
C LEU A 74 -11.02 -40.87 7.93
N GLN A 75 -10.17 -41.79 8.40
CA GLN A 75 -8.73 -41.73 8.18
C GLN A 75 -8.37 -41.81 6.69
N GLU A 76 -8.99 -42.71 5.93
CA GLU A 76 -8.74 -42.85 4.48
C GLU A 76 -9.24 -41.64 3.69
N ILE A 77 -10.38 -41.05 4.07
CA ILE A 77 -10.92 -39.86 3.40
C ILE A 77 -10.02 -38.63 3.62
N LEU A 78 -9.44 -38.51 4.81
CA LEU A 78 -8.68 -37.33 5.23
C LEU A 78 -7.15 -37.48 5.04
N ARG A 79 -6.68 -38.62 4.53
CA ARG A 79 -5.24 -38.96 4.46
C ARG A 79 -4.38 -37.94 3.71
N ASP A 80 -4.88 -37.42 2.60
CA ASP A 80 -4.14 -36.50 1.73
C ASP A 80 -4.61 -35.04 1.89
N GLN A 81 -5.20 -34.71 3.05
CA GLN A 81 -5.82 -33.41 3.27
C GLN A 81 -5.46 -32.82 4.65
N PRO A 82 -5.45 -31.49 4.80
CA PRO A 82 -5.06 -30.83 6.04
C PRO A 82 -6.19 -30.85 7.08
N PHE A 83 -6.85 -31.99 7.29
CA PHE A 83 -7.97 -32.14 8.22
C PHE A 83 -7.71 -33.25 9.24
N THR A 84 -8.22 -33.06 10.44
CA THR A 84 -8.27 -34.07 11.49
C THR A 84 -9.71 -34.24 11.96
N PHE A 85 -10.00 -35.39 12.58
CA PHE A 85 -11.32 -35.71 13.10
C PHE A 85 -11.24 -36.10 14.58
N SER A 86 -12.28 -35.74 15.33
CA SER A 86 -12.55 -36.24 16.68
C SER A 86 -13.95 -36.85 16.70
N ILE A 87 -14.11 -37.96 17.39
CA ILE A 87 -15.41 -38.60 17.59
C ILE A 87 -15.76 -38.41 19.07
N GLU A 88 -16.68 -37.50 19.33
CA GLU A 88 -17.17 -37.22 20.69
C GLU A 88 -18.59 -37.75 20.81
N GLN A 89 -18.73 -38.85 21.56
CA GLN A 89 -20.00 -39.56 21.76
C GLN A 89 -20.65 -39.99 20.44
N LYS A 90 -21.56 -39.18 19.90
CA LYS A 90 -22.30 -39.42 18.65
C LYS A 90 -22.00 -38.37 17.58
N THR A 91 -21.04 -37.48 17.81
CA THR A 91 -20.71 -36.39 16.89
C THR A 91 -19.29 -36.55 16.34
N ILE A 92 -19.18 -36.52 15.02
CA ILE A 92 -17.93 -36.45 14.27
C ILE A 92 -17.61 -34.98 14.05
N VAL A 93 -16.51 -34.50 14.63
CA VAL A 93 -16.02 -33.14 14.47
C VAL A 93 -14.82 -33.15 13.52
N VAL A 94 -14.94 -32.51 12.36
CA VAL A 94 -13.84 -32.36 11.40
C VAL A 94 -13.29 -30.95 11.47
N THR A 95 -11.98 -30.82 11.67
CA THR A 95 -11.30 -29.53 11.80
C THR A 95 -10.06 -29.48 10.91
N LYS A 96 -9.77 -28.31 10.32
CA LYS A 96 -8.54 -28.11 9.58
C LYS A 96 -7.36 -28.09 10.55
N VAL A 97 -6.38 -28.97 10.34
CA VAL A 97 -5.13 -28.94 11.07
C VAL A 97 -4.42 -27.66 10.64
N LYS A 98 -4.37 -26.68 11.54
CA LYS A 98 -3.47 -25.54 11.37
C LYS A 98 -2.06 -26.13 11.34
N ALA A 99 -1.37 -25.97 10.22
CA ALA A 99 0.03 -26.36 10.12
C ALA A 99 0.76 -25.83 11.36
N ALA A 100 1.46 -26.72 12.06
CA ALA A 100 2.31 -26.32 13.17
C ALA A 100 3.29 -25.29 12.59
N VAL A 101 3.07 -24.02 12.91
CA VAL A 101 4.05 -22.97 12.65
C VAL A 101 5.25 -23.42 13.45
N LYS A 102 6.31 -23.86 12.76
CA LYS A 102 7.61 -24.10 13.40
C LYS A 102 7.85 -22.90 14.31
N ALA A 103 8.06 -23.14 15.60
CA ALA A 103 8.38 -22.08 16.54
C ALA A 103 9.59 -21.35 15.95
N VAL A 104 9.34 -20.16 15.40
CA VAL A 104 10.39 -19.30 14.88
C VAL A 104 11.12 -18.87 16.14
N VAL A 105 12.30 -19.46 16.37
CA VAL A 105 13.14 -19.06 17.50
C VAL A 105 13.38 -17.57 17.29
N PRO A 106 13.00 -16.72 18.25
CA PRO A 106 13.17 -15.30 18.06
C PRO A 106 14.66 -14.98 18.01
N ILE A 107 15.08 -14.29 16.95
CA ILE A 107 16.47 -13.90 16.77
C ILE A 107 16.60 -12.44 17.17
N ASP A 108 17.62 -12.15 17.99
CA ASP A 108 18.02 -10.79 18.29
C ASP A 108 19.04 -10.35 17.24
N ILE A 109 18.77 -9.21 16.60
CA ILE A 109 19.63 -8.63 15.57
C ILE A 109 20.26 -7.37 16.13
N ARG A 110 21.58 -7.30 15.95
CA ARG A 110 22.33 -6.05 16.11
C ARG A 110 22.85 -5.61 14.77
N GLY A 111 23.00 -4.33 14.56
CA GLY A 111 23.49 -3.85 13.28
C GLY A 111 23.97 -2.42 13.31
N LYS A 112 24.51 -2.00 12.18
CA LYS A 112 25.04 -0.66 11.99
C LYS A 112 24.54 -0.09 10.67
N VAL A 113 23.98 1.13 10.70
CA VAL A 113 23.57 1.88 9.52
C VAL A 113 24.66 2.89 9.19
N LEU A 114 25.13 2.82 7.95
CA LEU A 114 26.17 3.68 7.39
C LEU A 114 25.60 4.45 6.19
N GLY A 115 26.08 5.66 5.97
CA GLY A 115 25.80 6.47 4.79
C GLY A 115 26.86 6.30 3.72
N GLU A 116 26.83 7.20 2.74
CA GLU A 116 27.84 7.26 1.69
C GLU A 116 29.20 7.63 2.31
N LYS A 117 30.29 6.98 1.86
CA LYS A 117 31.65 7.07 2.47
C LYS A 117 31.80 6.41 3.85
N SER A 118 30.94 5.46 4.21
CA SER A 118 31.05 4.66 5.46
C SER A 118 30.93 5.48 6.75
N LEU A 119 30.32 6.66 6.68
CA LEU A 119 30.00 7.49 7.84
C LEU A 119 28.80 6.88 8.60
N PRO A 120 28.83 6.82 9.94
CA PRO A 120 27.69 6.36 10.72
C PRO A 120 26.50 7.33 10.57
N LEU A 121 25.29 6.78 10.45
CA LEU A 121 24.07 7.57 10.36
C LEU A 121 23.29 7.51 11.68
N PRO A 122 23.38 8.55 12.54
CA PRO A 122 22.57 8.64 13.75
C PRO A 122 21.14 9.06 13.45
N GLY A 123 20.17 8.46 14.15
CA GLY A 123 18.75 8.76 13.98
C GLY A 123 18.07 8.10 12.77
N ALA A 124 18.70 7.11 12.14
CA ALA A 124 18.08 6.31 11.08
C ALA A 124 16.93 5.47 11.65
N GLY A 125 15.77 5.50 11.01
CA GLY A 125 14.60 4.73 11.41
C GLY A 125 14.65 3.32 10.82
N ILE A 126 14.50 2.31 11.67
CA ILE A 126 14.43 0.90 11.29
C ILE A 126 13.04 0.38 11.66
N ARG A 127 12.37 -0.29 10.72
CA ARG A 127 11.08 -0.92 10.94
C ARG A 127 11.04 -2.31 10.33
N VAL A 128 10.37 -3.24 10.98
CA VAL A 128 10.09 -4.56 10.40
C VAL A 128 8.93 -4.45 9.41
N LYS A 129 9.11 -4.93 8.19
CA LYS A 129 8.06 -4.98 7.16
C LYS A 129 6.90 -5.85 7.67
N ASN A 130 5.69 -5.29 7.68
CA ASN A 130 4.48 -5.92 8.23
C ASN A 130 4.55 -6.25 9.74
N GLY A 131 5.53 -5.69 10.47
CA GLY A 131 5.65 -5.80 11.91
C GLY A 131 5.40 -4.46 12.62
N SER A 132 5.19 -4.51 13.93
CA SER A 132 5.05 -3.32 14.78
C SER A 132 6.36 -2.86 15.42
N GLN A 133 7.43 -3.66 15.32
CA GLN A 133 8.71 -3.34 15.93
C GLN A 133 9.46 -2.28 15.12
N THR A 134 9.95 -1.27 15.84
CA THR A 134 10.77 -0.19 15.30
C THR A 134 11.99 0.03 16.20
N ALA A 135 13.07 0.53 15.60
CA ALA A 135 14.26 0.96 16.31
C ALA A 135 14.83 2.20 15.62
N THR A 136 15.71 2.91 16.32
CA THR A 136 16.43 4.07 15.81
C THR A 136 17.91 3.88 16.11
N THR A 137 18.79 4.34 15.21
CA THR A 137 20.23 4.24 15.44
C THR A 137 20.76 5.27 16.45
N ASP A 138 21.78 4.86 17.20
CA ASP A 138 22.54 5.71 18.14
C ASP A 138 23.52 6.66 17.44
N SER A 139 24.32 7.41 18.22
CA SER A 139 25.35 8.35 17.72
C SER A 139 26.41 7.70 16.83
N ASP A 140 26.65 6.41 17.03
CA ASP A 140 27.63 5.62 16.26
C ASP A 140 26.96 4.87 15.11
N GLY A 141 25.65 5.02 14.89
CA GLY A 141 24.90 4.35 13.84
C GLY A 141 24.46 2.92 14.19
N ASN A 142 24.59 2.46 15.44
CA ASN A 142 24.20 1.11 15.82
C ASN A 142 22.71 1.00 16.17
N PHE A 143 22.11 -0.16 15.93
CA PHE A 143 20.75 -0.50 16.33
C PHE A 143 20.67 -1.93 16.88
N SER A 144 19.64 -2.19 17.70
CA SER A 144 19.29 -3.53 18.18
C SER A 144 17.78 -3.73 18.07
N LEU A 145 17.36 -4.85 17.51
CA LEU A 145 15.97 -5.30 17.49
C LEU A 145 15.92 -6.72 18.01
N ASN A 146 15.05 -6.93 19.00
CA ASN A 146 14.95 -8.21 19.69
C ASN A 146 13.68 -8.94 19.27
N ASN A 147 13.69 -10.26 19.41
CA ASN A 147 12.51 -11.09 19.19
C ASN A 147 11.92 -10.96 17.75
N LEU A 148 12.79 -11.04 16.74
CA LEU A 148 12.40 -10.96 15.32
C LEU A 148 12.18 -12.35 14.71
N PRO A 149 11.23 -12.48 13.77
CA PRO A 149 11.08 -13.71 13.01
C PRO A 149 12.25 -13.87 12.00
N GLU A 150 12.69 -15.11 11.76
CA GLU A 150 13.83 -15.46 10.89
C GLU A 150 13.67 -14.94 9.43
N ASN A 151 12.43 -14.78 8.96
CA ASN A 151 12.11 -14.22 7.66
C ASN A 151 11.78 -12.71 7.70
N ALA A 152 12.14 -11.99 8.77
CA ALA A 152 11.92 -10.56 8.88
C ALA A 152 12.66 -9.80 7.78
N VAL A 153 11.99 -8.80 7.20
CA VAL A 153 12.59 -7.81 6.31
C VAL A 153 12.64 -6.49 7.06
N LEU A 154 13.84 -5.94 7.21
CA LEU A 154 14.06 -4.62 7.79
C LEU A 154 13.94 -3.57 6.71
N VAL A 155 13.14 -2.54 6.98
CA VAL A 155 13.00 -1.33 6.19
C VAL A 155 13.74 -0.23 6.92
N VAL A 156 14.81 0.27 6.32
CA VAL A 156 15.60 1.37 6.88
C VAL A 156 15.33 2.63 6.08
N SER A 157 14.95 3.69 6.77
CA SER A 157 14.67 5.00 6.19
C SER A 157 15.38 6.11 6.95
N TYR A 158 15.95 7.06 6.22
CA TYR A 158 16.55 8.25 6.78
C TYR A 158 16.30 9.43 5.83
N VAL A 159 16.18 10.64 6.39
CA VAL A 159 15.88 11.84 5.59
C VAL A 159 17.05 12.10 4.62
N GLY A 160 16.74 12.27 3.34
CA GLY A 160 17.74 12.48 2.29
C GLY A 160 18.39 11.20 1.75
N TYR A 161 17.91 10.02 2.15
CA TYR A 161 18.43 8.72 1.70
C TYR A 161 17.32 7.84 1.12
N VAL A 162 17.69 6.98 0.17
CA VAL A 162 16.76 6.03 -0.44
C VAL A 162 16.42 4.96 0.60
N THR A 163 15.11 4.72 0.80
CA THR A 163 14.65 3.66 1.70
C THR A 163 15.13 2.31 1.19
N LYS A 164 15.76 1.53 2.08
CA LYS A 164 16.35 0.23 1.73
C LYS A 164 15.67 -0.88 2.50
N GLU A 165 15.26 -1.92 1.78
CA GLU A 165 14.73 -3.15 2.36
C GLU A 165 15.82 -4.24 2.38
N ILE A 166 16.01 -4.89 3.53
CA ILE A 166 17.00 -5.95 3.71
C ILE A 166 16.35 -7.13 4.43
N ALA A 167 16.39 -8.31 3.82
CA ALA A 167 16.02 -9.56 4.48
C ALA A 167 17.10 -9.95 5.50
N VAL A 168 16.68 -10.22 6.73
CA VAL A 168 17.57 -10.62 7.82
C VAL A 168 18.09 -12.04 7.59
N GLY A 169 17.17 -12.98 7.32
CA GLY A 169 17.48 -14.41 7.31
C GLY A 169 18.04 -14.88 8.66
N ASN A 170 19.14 -15.62 8.62
CA ASN A 170 19.73 -16.26 9.81
C ASN A 170 20.90 -15.45 10.38
N ARG A 171 20.97 -14.14 10.08
CA ARG A 171 22.07 -13.26 10.50
C ARG A 171 21.73 -12.58 11.81
N THR A 172 22.65 -12.66 12.78
CA THR A 172 22.58 -11.94 14.05
C THR A 172 23.19 -10.54 13.97
N THR A 173 24.03 -10.28 12.97
CA THR A 173 24.66 -8.99 12.72
C THR A 173 24.45 -8.52 11.29
N VAL A 174 23.98 -7.28 11.09
CA VAL A 174 23.71 -6.71 9.77
C VAL A 174 24.31 -5.31 9.64
N THR A 175 25.13 -5.08 8.61
CA THR A 175 25.60 -3.75 8.24
C THR A 175 24.82 -3.26 7.04
N ILE A 176 24.24 -2.06 7.15
CA ILE A 176 23.31 -1.50 6.17
C ILE A 176 23.90 -0.18 5.67
N THR A 177 24.32 -0.14 4.40
CA THR A 177 24.72 1.11 3.75
C THR A 177 23.55 1.68 2.96
N LEU A 178 23.15 2.90 3.33
CA LEU A 178 22.17 3.69 2.60
C LEU A 178 22.86 4.54 1.53
N VAL A 179 22.15 4.77 0.44
CA VAL A 179 22.58 5.64 -0.67
C VAL A 179 21.77 6.93 -0.59
N GLU A 180 22.42 8.06 -0.79
CA GLU A 180 21.74 9.35 -0.78
C GLU A 180 20.67 9.41 -1.87
N ASP A 181 19.50 9.92 -1.50
CA ASP A 181 18.41 10.16 -2.43
C ASP A 181 18.57 11.55 -3.04
N ALA A 182 19.44 11.62 -4.05
CA ALA A 182 19.64 12.82 -4.84
C ALA A 182 18.34 13.31 -5.52
N ALA A 183 17.32 12.45 -5.66
CA ALA A 183 16.05 12.82 -6.30
C ALA A 183 15.09 13.56 -5.35
N ASN A 184 15.14 13.31 -4.03
CA ASN A 184 14.28 13.98 -3.06
C ASN A 184 14.79 15.35 -2.58
N LEU A 185 16.07 15.66 -2.81
CA LEU A 185 16.63 17.00 -2.61
C LEU A 185 16.58 17.86 -3.88
N ASN A 186 16.44 17.24 -5.05
CA ASN A 186 16.36 17.91 -6.33
C ASN A 186 14.91 18.11 -6.77
N THR A 187 14.20 19.02 -6.09
CA THR A 187 13.11 19.71 -6.80
C THR A 187 13.77 20.53 -7.90
N LEU A 188 13.83 19.99 -9.11
CA LEU A 188 14.35 20.68 -10.28
C LEU A 188 13.50 21.93 -10.50
N VAL A 189 14.12 23.10 -10.36
CA VAL A 189 13.49 24.37 -10.72
C VAL A 189 13.83 24.63 -12.18
N VAL A 190 12.81 24.80 -13.01
CA VAL A 190 13.00 25.19 -14.40
C VAL A 190 13.12 26.70 -14.41
N VAL A 191 14.34 27.20 -14.62
CA VAL A 191 14.59 28.64 -14.74
C VAL A 191 14.90 28.93 -16.21
N GLY A 192 13.89 29.33 -16.97
CA GLY A 192 14.03 29.70 -18.39
C GLY A 192 14.45 28.53 -19.29
N TYR A 193 15.75 28.33 -19.46
CA TYR A 193 16.36 27.34 -20.38
C TYR A 193 17.22 26.25 -19.68
N GLY A 194 17.25 26.19 -18.34
CA GLY A 194 18.05 25.20 -17.60
C GLY A 194 17.36 24.70 -16.32
N LYS A 195 17.75 23.49 -15.89
CA LYS A 195 17.31 22.89 -14.61
C LYS A 195 18.36 23.21 -13.55
N GLN A 196 18.00 23.95 -12.50
CA GLN A 196 18.89 24.26 -11.39
C GLN A 196 18.26 23.81 -10.07
N GLU A 197 19.10 23.33 -9.14
CA GLU A 197 18.62 22.90 -7.83
C GLU A 197 18.16 24.11 -7.01
N ARG A 198 17.07 23.97 -6.24
CA ARG A 198 16.51 25.06 -5.41
C ARG A 198 17.57 25.69 -4.49
N LYS A 199 18.52 24.90 -3.98
CA LYS A 199 19.58 25.36 -3.06
C LYS A 199 20.57 26.33 -3.70
N ASP A 200 20.72 26.27 -5.02
CA ASP A 200 21.68 27.09 -5.77
C ASP A 200 21.06 28.41 -6.25
N ILE A 201 19.77 28.62 -6.01
CA ILE A 201 19.07 29.84 -6.40
C ILE A 201 19.01 30.79 -5.22
N THR A 202 19.66 31.94 -5.36
CA THR A 202 19.70 33.00 -4.35
C THR A 202 18.42 33.84 -4.27
N GLY A 203 17.48 33.65 -5.21
CA GLY A 203 16.20 34.36 -5.26
C GLY A 203 15.04 33.64 -4.59
N SER A 204 14.00 34.37 -4.21
CA SER A 204 12.79 33.77 -3.62
C SER A 204 11.91 33.12 -4.67
N ILE A 205 11.72 31.81 -4.50
CA ILE A 205 10.87 30.98 -5.36
C ILE A 205 9.85 30.27 -4.49
N SER A 206 8.59 30.25 -4.93
CA SER A 206 7.58 29.34 -4.37
C SER A 206 7.16 28.32 -5.41
N SER A 207 6.91 27.09 -4.98
CA SER A 207 6.52 26.02 -5.88
C SER A 207 5.39 25.17 -5.31
N ILE A 208 4.47 24.75 -6.18
CA ILE A 208 3.42 23.77 -5.88
C ILE A 208 3.63 22.56 -6.80
N ASN A 209 3.62 21.36 -6.21
CA ASN A 209 3.71 20.10 -6.96
C ASN A 209 2.32 19.54 -7.29
N SER A 210 2.25 18.66 -8.28
CA SER A 210 0.99 18.05 -8.76
C SER A 210 0.14 17.38 -7.69
N GLN A 211 0.73 16.75 -6.65
CA GLN A 211 -0.04 16.20 -5.54
C GLN A 211 -0.92 17.27 -4.86
N LYS A 212 -0.33 18.42 -4.52
CA LYS A 212 -1.07 19.51 -3.87
C LYS A 212 -2.14 20.13 -4.76
N ILE A 213 -1.92 20.12 -6.08
CA ILE A 213 -2.90 20.59 -7.07
C ILE A 213 -4.07 19.59 -7.16
N LYS A 214 -3.80 18.28 -7.11
CA LYS A 214 -4.82 17.22 -7.17
C LYS A 214 -5.70 17.17 -5.91
N ASP A 215 -5.14 17.50 -4.76
CA ASP A 215 -5.85 17.46 -3.48
C ASP A 215 -6.91 18.57 -3.36
N GLN A 216 -6.91 19.55 -4.29
CA GLN A 216 -7.88 20.63 -4.32
C GLN A 216 -8.77 20.54 -5.58
N PRO A 217 -10.11 20.49 -5.45
CA PRO A 217 -11.02 20.50 -6.58
C PRO A 217 -11.13 21.92 -7.16
N VAL A 218 -10.06 22.39 -7.80
CA VAL A 218 -10.01 23.70 -8.45
C VAL A 218 -10.35 23.57 -9.93
N VAL A 219 -11.23 24.44 -10.42
CA VAL A 219 -11.63 24.52 -11.83
C VAL A 219 -10.59 25.20 -12.72
N SER A 220 -9.67 25.96 -12.13
CA SER A 220 -8.64 26.70 -12.86
C SER A 220 -7.34 26.79 -12.07
N LEU A 221 -6.23 26.91 -12.78
CA LEU A 221 -4.88 26.82 -12.20
C LEU A 221 -4.54 27.98 -11.27
N ASP A 222 -5.04 29.18 -11.57
CA ASP A 222 -4.96 30.37 -10.72
C ASP A 222 -5.57 30.13 -9.34
N ASN A 223 -6.68 29.40 -9.25
CA ASN A 223 -7.27 29.05 -7.96
C ASN A 223 -6.44 28.04 -7.18
N ALA A 224 -5.67 27.18 -7.86
CA ALA A 224 -4.71 26.27 -7.21
C ALA A 224 -3.57 27.02 -6.52
N MET A 225 -3.22 28.21 -7.04
CA MET A 225 -2.16 29.05 -6.50
C MET A 225 -2.60 29.85 -5.28
N ALA A 226 -3.90 30.14 -5.17
CA ALA A 226 -4.47 30.93 -4.10
C ALA A 226 -4.26 30.27 -2.73
N GLY A 227 -3.59 30.96 -1.81
CA GLY A 227 -3.35 30.47 -0.44
C GLY A 227 -2.28 29.37 -0.30
N GLN A 228 -1.83 28.76 -1.39
CA GLN A 228 -0.79 27.73 -1.38
C GLN A 228 0.63 28.30 -1.59
N MET A 229 0.75 29.52 -2.13
CA MET A 229 2.02 30.21 -2.32
C MET A 229 2.08 31.53 -1.57
N ALA A 230 3.07 31.66 -0.69
CA ALA A 230 3.31 32.89 0.04
C ALA A 230 3.57 34.06 -0.93
N GLY A 231 2.90 35.19 -0.75
CA GLY A 231 3.11 36.38 -1.58
C GLY A 231 2.54 36.29 -3.00
N VAL A 232 1.71 35.28 -3.29
CA VAL A 232 0.86 35.23 -4.49
C VAL A 232 -0.57 35.56 -4.07
N GLN A 233 -1.13 36.59 -4.67
CA GLN A 233 -2.52 37.01 -4.48
C GLN A 233 -3.29 36.74 -5.77
N VAL A 234 -4.45 36.11 -5.64
CA VAL A 234 -5.35 35.82 -6.75
C VAL A 234 -6.66 36.53 -6.44
N SER A 235 -7.06 37.45 -7.32
CA SER A 235 -8.30 38.20 -7.20
C SER A 235 -9.23 37.79 -8.32
N GLN A 236 -10.39 37.23 -7.98
CA GLN A 236 -11.42 36.93 -8.96
C GLN A 236 -12.24 38.19 -9.22
N SER A 237 -12.28 38.63 -10.48
CA SER A 237 -13.03 39.82 -10.87
C SER A 237 -14.54 39.54 -10.97
N THR A 238 -14.93 38.27 -11.17
CA THR A 238 -16.31 37.81 -11.22
C THR A 238 -16.46 36.46 -10.51
N GLY A 239 -17.68 36.14 -10.05
CA GLY A 239 -18.01 34.83 -9.48
C GLY A 239 -18.42 33.78 -10.53
N ALA A 240 -18.23 34.07 -11.82
CA ALA A 240 -18.57 33.14 -12.89
C ALA A 240 -17.51 32.02 -12.99
N PRO A 241 -17.91 30.74 -13.16
CA PRO A 241 -16.97 29.66 -13.45
C PRO A 241 -16.15 29.97 -14.71
N GLY A 242 -14.81 29.92 -14.60
CA GLY A 242 -13.91 30.31 -15.69
C GLY A 242 -13.79 31.83 -15.93
N GLY A 243 -14.37 32.65 -15.04
CA GLY A 243 -14.20 34.10 -15.06
C GLY A 243 -12.74 34.53 -14.91
N GLY A 244 -12.39 35.66 -15.52
CA GLY A 244 -11.04 36.21 -15.45
C GLY A 244 -10.60 36.46 -14.01
N SER A 245 -9.50 35.85 -13.61
CA SER A 245 -8.82 36.13 -12.35
C SER A 245 -7.51 36.85 -12.62
N THR A 246 -7.16 37.75 -11.70
CA THR A 246 -5.93 38.53 -11.76
C THR A 246 -4.97 37.96 -10.73
N VAL A 247 -3.80 37.49 -11.17
CA VAL A 247 -2.73 37.01 -10.30
C VAL A 247 -1.74 38.15 -10.08
N ARG A 248 -1.30 38.31 -8.83
CA ARG A 248 -0.34 39.34 -8.43
C ARG A 248 0.71 38.75 -7.51
N VAL A 249 1.99 38.98 -7.81
CA VAL A 249 3.13 38.49 -7.03
C VAL A 249 3.74 39.66 -6.28
N ARG A 250 3.78 39.60 -4.94
CA ARG A 250 4.32 40.62 -4.03
C ARG A 250 3.71 42.04 -4.14
N GLY A 251 2.50 42.16 -4.67
CA GLY A 251 1.74 43.42 -4.70
C GLY A 251 1.80 44.14 -6.05
N ALA A 252 1.30 45.38 -6.08
CA ALA A 252 1.24 46.18 -7.32
C ALA A 252 2.60 46.83 -7.60
N GLY A 253 3.32 46.33 -8.62
CA GLY A 253 4.64 46.85 -9.02
C GLY A 253 4.62 48.15 -9.84
N SER A 254 3.44 48.65 -10.23
CA SER A 254 3.29 49.86 -11.05
C SER A 254 1.90 50.47 -10.89
N LEU A 255 1.83 51.80 -11.00
CA LEU A 255 0.58 52.58 -10.96
C LEU A 255 -0.11 52.67 -12.35
N SER A 256 0.64 52.45 -13.44
CA SER A 256 0.17 52.66 -14.82
C SER A 256 0.51 51.54 -15.80
N ALA A 257 1.48 50.68 -15.48
CA ALA A 257 1.78 49.46 -16.22
C ALA A 257 1.08 48.28 -15.53
N GLY A 258 0.55 47.33 -16.30
CA GLY A 258 -0.14 46.16 -15.76
C GLY A 258 0.69 45.43 -14.69
N ASN A 259 0.03 44.89 -13.67
CA ASN A 259 0.69 44.24 -12.52
C ASN A 259 0.63 42.70 -12.56
N GLU A 260 0.26 42.13 -13.69
CA GLU A 260 0.23 40.68 -13.85
C GLU A 260 1.65 40.13 -14.07
N PRO A 261 1.95 38.94 -13.53
CA PRO A 261 3.22 38.27 -13.80
C PRO A 261 3.27 37.76 -15.24
N LEU A 262 4.47 37.47 -15.73
CA LEU A 262 4.65 36.74 -16.97
C LEU A 262 4.33 35.26 -16.74
N TYR A 263 3.44 34.68 -17.54
CA TYR A 263 3.18 33.24 -17.56
C TYR A 263 4.13 32.55 -18.54
N VAL A 264 4.71 31.44 -18.14
CA VAL A 264 5.60 30.61 -18.97
C VAL A 264 5.14 29.18 -18.87
N VAL A 265 4.72 28.58 -19.98
CA VAL A 265 4.26 27.20 -20.04
C VAL A 265 5.28 26.40 -20.83
N ASP A 266 5.89 25.38 -20.19
CA ASP A 266 6.92 24.52 -20.80
C ASP A 266 8.07 25.29 -21.48
N GLY A 267 8.45 26.43 -20.91
CA GLY A 267 9.52 27.30 -21.40
C GLY A 267 9.08 28.38 -22.40
N PHE A 268 7.81 28.40 -22.82
CA PHE A 268 7.27 29.40 -23.74
C PHE A 268 6.45 30.46 -23.00
N PRO A 269 6.78 31.76 -23.14
CA PRO A 269 6.01 32.82 -22.52
C PRO A 269 4.63 32.93 -23.16
N VAL A 270 3.58 32.86 -22.34
CA VAL A 270 2.20 33.08 -22.72
C VAL A 270 1.81 34.48 -22.25
N THR A 271 1.47 35.35 -23.20
CA THR A 271 1.05 36.72 -22.89
C THR A 271 -0.46 36.80 -22.84
N ASN A 272 -0.98 37.49 -21.83
CA ASN A 272 -2.37 37.95 -21.86
C ASN A 272 -2.50 38.92 -23.04
N ASP A 273 -3.53 38.74 -23.86
CA ASP A 273 -3.90 39.75 -24.84
C ASP A 273 -4.18 41.06 -24.08
N TYR A 274 -3.74 42.20 -24.63
CA TYR A 274 -3.73 43.53 -24.00
C TYR A 274 -5.07 43.96 -23.34
N ASN A 275 -6.17 43.27 -23.65
CA ASN A 275 -7.50 43.51 -23.12
C ASN A 275 -7.81 42.82 -21.78
N GLN A 276 -6.88 42.07 -21.15
CA GLN A 276 -7.03 41.44 -19.81
C GLN A 276 -8.31 40.59 -19.62
N ARG A 277 -8.97 40.18 -20.71
CA ARG A 277 -10.29 39.55 -20.67
C ARG A 277 -10.23 38.03 -20.54
N ASN A 278 -9.13 37.42 -20.96
CA ASN A 278 -8.97 35.98 -20.97
C ASN A 278 -7.77 35.61 -20.11
N ASN A 279 -8.03 34.90 -19.01
CA ASN A 279 -6.99 34.28 -18.20
C ASN A 279 -6.42 33.07 -18.99
N PRO A 280 -5.16 33.09 -19.47
CA PRO A 280 -4.57 31.99 -20.22
C PRO A 280 -4.40 30.73 -19.37
N LEU A 281 -4.48 30.87 -18.05
CA LEU A 281 -4.42 29.72 -17.13
C LEU A 281 -5.77 29.00 -17.00
N ALA A 282 -6.87 29.64 -17.42
CA ALA A 282 -8.20 29.02 -17.39
C ALA A 282 -8.38 27.98 -18.51
N THR A 283 -7.59 28.04 -19.58
CA THR A 283 -7.61 27.06 -20.68
C THR A 283 -6.74 25.84 -20.43
N ILE A 284 -5.90 25.88 -19.38
CA ILE A 284 -4.99 24.79 -19.04
C ILE A 284 -5.66 23.92 -17.98
N ASN A 285 -5.78 22.62 -18.28
CA ASN A 285 -6.34 21.66 -17.34
C ASN A 285 -5.35 21.45 -16.17
N PRO A 286 -5.76 21.68 -14.90
CA PRO A 286 -4.91 21.42 -13.74
C PRO A 286 -4.41 19.98 -13.65
N ALA A 287 -5.15 19.02 -14.24
CA ALA A 287 -4.76 17.61 -14.27
C ALA A 287 -3.51 17.35 -15.11
N ASP A 288 -3.16 18.23 -16.05
CA ASP A 288 -1.99 18.07 -16.93
C ASP A 288 -0.73 18.71 -16.34
N ILE A 289 -0.85 19.41 -15.21
CA ILE A 289 0.26 20.12 -14.58
C ILE A 289 1.06 19.19 -13.67
N ASP A 290 2.39 19.19 -13.85
CA ASP A 290 3.34 18.51 -12.97
C ASP A 290 3.77 19.41 -11.80
N ASN A 291 4.14 20.65 -12.09
CA ASN A 291 4.51 21.62 -11.07
C ASN A 291 4.29 23.07 -11.56
N ILE A 292 4.05 23.97 -10.59
CA ILE A 292 3.99 25.41 -10.78
C ILE A 292 5.09 26.05 -9.94
N GLN A 293 5.83 26.98 -10.52
CA GLN A 293 6.92 27.70 -9.85
C GLN A 293 6.73 29.19 -10.07
N VAL A 294 6.77 29.97 -8.98
CA VAL A 294 6.63 31.43 -9.02
C VAL A 294 7.94 32.05 -8.58
N LEU A 295 8.57 32.74 -9.52
CA LEU A 295 9.76 33.55 -9.33
C LEU A 295 9.34 34.95 -8.90
N LYS A 296 9.79 35.38 -7.72
CA LYS A 296 9.31 36.62 -7.09
C LYS A 296 10.33 37.76 -7.08
N ASP A 297 11.60 37.43 -7.21
CA ASP A 297 12.73 38.36 -7.11
C ASP A 297 13.33 38.67 -8.48
N ALA A 298 13.90 39.88 -8.59
CA ALA A 298 14.58 40.34 -9.80
C ALA A 298 15.76 39.44 -10.21
N SER A 299 16.44 38.80 -9.26
CA SER A 299 17.52 37.84 -9.55
C SER A 299 17.00 36.57 -10.22
N ALA A 300 15.82 36.11 -9.83
CA ALA A 300 15.18 34.93 -10.40
C ALA A 300 14.51 35.25 -11.75
N THR A 301 13.96 36.46 -11.92
CA THR A 301 13.26 36.86 -13.14
C THR A 301 14.16 37.50 -14.20
N ALA A 302 15.45 37.72 -13.91
CA ALA A 302 16.42 38.38 -14.80
C ALA A 302 16.45 37.78 -16.22
N ILE A 303 16.23 36.47 -16.35
CA ILE A 303 16.21 35.76 -17.64
C ILE A 303 15.07 36.25 -18.55
N TYR A 304 13.96 36.71 -17.96
CA TYR A 304 12.77 37.18 -18.68
C TYR A 304 12.73 38.71 -18.85
N GLY A 305 13.78 39.42 -18.40
CA GLY A 305 13.95 40.86 -18.57
C GLY A 305 12.81 41.68 -17.95
N SER A 306 12.45 42.79 -18.61
CA SER A 306 11.42 43.73 -18.13
C SER A 306 10.04 43.10 -17.96
N ARG A 307 9.73 42.03 -18.70
CA ARG A 307 8.46 41.29 -18.60
C ARG A 307 8.34 40.48 -17.31
N GLY A 308 9.45 40.14 -16.67
CA GLY A 308 9.49 39.45 -15.37
C GLY A 308 9.50 40.38 -14.15
N SER A 309 9.35 41.70 -14.34
CA SER A 309 9.39 42.70 -13.25
C SER A 309 8.28 42.53 -12.21
N ASN A 310 7.11 42.05 -12.63
CA ASN A 310 5.98 41.72 -11.73
C ASN A 310 6.00 40.26 -11.24
N GLY A 311 7.11 39.55 -11.44
CA GLY A 311 7.21 38.11 -11.17
C GLY A 311 6.97 37.25 -12.42
N VAL A 312 7.36 35.99 -12.33
CA VAL A 312 7.17 35.00 -13.42
C VAL A 312 6.55 33.73 -12.85
N VAL A 313 5.47 33.28 -13.47
CA VAL A 313 4.79 32.02 -13.15
C VAL A 313 5.16 30.99 -14.21
N ILE A 314 5.94 30.01 -13.81
CA ILE A 314 6.42 28.91 -14.65
C ILE A 314 5.55 27.69 -14.39
N ILE A 315 5.03 27.12 -15.45
CA ILE A 315 4.12 25.97 -15.43
C ILE A 315 4.80 24.87 -16.23
N THR A 316 4.99 23.73 -15.58
CA THR A 316 5.54 22.53 -16.22
C THR A 316 4.43 21.50 -16.37
N THR A 317 4.19 21.03 -17.58
CA THR A 317 3.21 19.97 -17.86
C THR A 317 3.81 18.59 -17.65
N LYS A 318 2.93 17.60 -17.44
CA LYS A 318 3.33 16.19 -17.30
C LYS A 318 3.82 15.66 -18.64
N SER A 319 5.02 15.09 -18.62
CA SER A 319 5.59 14.34 -19.73
C SER A 319 5.54 12.83 -19.46
N GLY A 320 5.47 12.04 -20.53
CA GLY A 320 5.49 10.57 -20.44
C GLY A 320 6.79 10.07 -19.80
N LYS A 321 6.68 9.15 -18.84
CA LYS A 321 7.82 8.50 -18.19
C LYS A 321 8.04 7.11 -18.80
N SER A 322 9.30 6.74 -19.00
CA SER A 322 9.65 5.38 -19.44
C SER A 322 9.23 4.34 -18.38
N GLY A 323 8.61 3.25 -18.81
CA GLY A 323 8.09 2.20 -17.91
C GLY A 323 6.72 1.67 -18.32
N ALA A 324 6.05 0.99 -17.39
CA ALA A 324 4.70 0.47 -17.61
C ALA A 324 3.68 1.62 -17.76
N SER A 325 2.77 1.49 -18.72
CA SER A 325 1.72 2.47 -18.96
C SER A 325 0.81 2.60 -17.73
N LYS A 326 0.60 3.82 -17.26
CA LYS A 326 -0.27 4.14 -16.12
C LYS A 326 -1.47 4.94 -16.60
N ILE A 327 -2.66 4.38 -16.41
CA ILE A 327 -3.93 5.03 -16.76
C ILE A 327 -4.59 5.44 -15.44
N ASP A 328 -4.68 6.74 -15.20
CA ASP A 328 -5.37 7.32 -14.05
C ASP A 328 -6.70 7.94 -14.54
N PHE A 329 -7.84 7.51 -13.97
CA PHE A 329 -9.16 8.06 -14.27
C PHE A 329 -9.72 8.80 -13.05
N SER A 330 -10.21 10.02 -13.26
CA SER A 330 -10.82 10.84 -12.22
C SER A 330 -12.18 11.36 -12.66
N LEU A 331 -13.21 11.11 -11.85
CA LEU A 331 -14.56 11.63 -12.02
C LEU A 331 -14.90 12.53 -10.83
N ASN A 332 -15.23 13.79 -11.08
CA ASN A 332 -15.68 14.73 -10.07
C ASN A 332 -17.03 15.34 -10.51
N THR A 333 -17.97 15.49 -9.58
CA THR A 333 -19.29 16.07 -9.82
C THR A 333 -19.66 17.02 -8.69
N GLY A 334 -20.26 18.15 -9.02
CA GLY A 334 -20.66 19.16 -8.05
C GLY A 334 -21.77 20.05 -8.63
N VAL A 335 -22.69 20.48 -7.76
CA VAL A 335 -23.76 21.43 -8.10
C VAL A 335 -23.43 22.76 -7.43
N GLN A 336 -23.34 23.83 -8.21
CA GLN A 336 -23.07 25.18 -7.70
C GLN A 336 -24.30 26.06 -7.95
N GLN A 337 -24.82 26.67 -6.89
CA GLN A 337 -25.96 27.59 -6.94
C GLN A 337 -25.52 28.97 -6.45
N VAL A 338 -25.79 30.01 -7.23
CA VAL A 338 -25.49 31.40 -6.85
C VAL A 338 -26.48 31.81 -5.76
N GLU A 339 -25.98 32.16 -4.57
CA GLU A 339 -26.84 32.48 -3.42
C GLU A 339 -27.62 33.80 -3.59
N ARG A 340 -27.14 34.74 -4.41
CA ARG A 340 -27.82 36.02 -4.62
C ARG A 340 -27.45 36.66 -5.97
N THR A 341 -28.42 36.75 -6.86
CA THR A 341 -28.36 37.61 -8.05
C THR A 341 -28.67 39.05 -7.64
N LEU A 342 -27.77 39.98 -7.96
CA LEU A 342 -28.02 41.42 -7.89
C LEU A 342 -28.83 41.86 -9.12
#